data_AF-A0A2S3YKT6-F1
#
_entry.id   AF-A0A2S3YKT6-F1
#
_cell.length_a   1.000
_cell.length_b   1.000
_cell.length_c   1.000
_cell.angle_alpha   90.00
_cell.angle_beta   90.00
_cell.angle_gamma   90.00
#
_symmetry.space_group_name_H-M   'P 1'
#
loop_
_entity.id
_entity.type
_entity.pdbx_description
1 polymer ?
#
loop_
_entity_poly.entity_id
_entity_poly.type
_entity_poly.pdbx_seq_one_letter_code
_entity_poly.pdbx_strand_id
1 'polypeptide(L)'
;MLALSHRSLLNKAFLADGIVSLVAGTVLIVDAAPLASLVSPVIAPGVIGLLGTGLLLWGAFHLVSARKGGPSAPAARISIAGDILWQVASLAILALAYASLTAIGVGLIVAAMVGVADFLFLKLKGAAQVGIRPAT
;
A
#
# COMPACT_ATOMS: atom_id res chain seq x y z
N MET A 1 23.18 11.75 -3.70
CA MET A 1 22.58 10.46 -4.10
C MET A 1 23.34 9.20 -3.61
N LEU A 2 24.28 9.30 -2.67
CA LEU A 2 25.10 8.16 -2.19
C LEU A 2 24.52 7.35 -1.01
N ALA A 3 23.46 7.82 -0.34
CA ALA A 3 22.97 7.21 0.90
C ALA A 3 22.02 6.00 0.73
N LEU A 4 21.57 5.71 -0.50
CA LEU A 4 20.66 4.59 -0.78
C LEU A 4 21.41 3.29 -1.14
N SER A 5 22.64 3.35 -1.67
CA SER A 5 23.34 2.15 -2.15
C SER A 5 23.56 1.12 -1.04
N HIS A 6 23.88 1.58 0.18
CA HIS A 6 24.15 0.76 1.36
C HIS A 6 22.89 0.22 2.08
N ARG A 7 21.69 0.67 1.69
CA ARG A 7 20.45 0.21 2.32
C ARG A 7 20.03 -1.15 1.79
N SER A 8 19.58 -2.03 2.69
CA SER A 8 19.02 -3.33 2.32
C SER A 8 17.79 -3.16 1.41
N LEU A 9 17.48 -4.19 0.61
CA LEU A 9 16.31 -4.20 -0.25
C LEU A 9 15.03 -3.95 0.55
N LEU A 10 14.91 -4.57 1.72
CA LEU A 10 13.77 -4.37 2.62
C LEU A 10 13.62 -2.90 3.04
N ASN A 11 14.72 -2.23 3.38
CA ASN A 11 14.67 -0.82 3.76
C ASN A 11 14.27 0.08 2.57
N LYS A 12 14.74 -0.22 1.36
CA LYS A 12 14.33 0.49 0.14
C LYS A 12 12.85 0.29 -0.17
N ALA A 13 12.35 -0.94 -0.04
CA ALA A 13 10.94 -1.26 -0.25
C ALA A 13 10.05 -0.49 0.73
N PHE A 14 10.44 -0.43 2.02
CA PHE A 14 9.74 0.38 3.01
C PHE A 14 9.74 1.89 2.68
N LEU A 15 10.87 2.45 2.22
CA LEU A 15 10.90 3.85 1.83
C LEU A 15 10.01 4.13 0.62
N ALA A 16 10.09 3.28 -0.41
CA ALA A 16 9.34 3.46 -1.64
C ALA A 16 7.83 3.34 -1.38
N ASP A 17 7.40 2.30 -0.66
CA ASP A 17 6.00 2.14 -0.26
C ASP A 17 5.55 3.31 0.62
N GLY A 18 6.38 3.72 1.59
CA GLY A 18 6.07 4.87 2.43
C GLY A 18 5.78 6.14 1.64
N ILE A 19 6.62 6.46 0.65
CA ILE A 19 6.44 7.63 -0.22
C ILE A 19 5.18 7.47 -1.09
N VAL A 20 5.01 6.31 -1.74
CA VAL A 20 3.86 6.07 -2.63
C VAL A 20 2.55 6.12 -1.86
N SER A 21 2.49 5.50 -0.68
CA SER A 21 1.34 5.54 0.22
C SER A 21 1.01 6.97 0.67
N LEU A 22 2.01 7.80 0.99
CA LEU A 22 1.76 9.21 1.31
C LEU A 22 1.19 9.97 0.11
N VAL A 23 1.79 9.83 -1.07
CA VAL A 23 1.33 10.52 -2.29
C VAL A 23 -0.08 10.07 -2.66
N ALA A 24 -0.32 8.76 -2.73
CA ALA A 24 -1.63 8.20 -3.04
C ALA A 24 -2.67 8.61 -2.00
N GLY A 25 -2.31 8.57 -0.70
CA GLY A 25 -3.20 9.02 0.38
C GLY A 25 -3.59 10.48 0.26
N THR A 26 -2.64 11.37 -0.07
CA THR A 26 -2.93 12.78 -0.33
C THR A 26 -3.86 12.96 -1.52
N VAL A 27 -3.61 12.27 -2.64
CA VAL A 27 -4.48 12.33 -3.83
C VAL A 27 -5.89 11.87 -3.51
N LEU A 28 -6.04 10.73 -2.80
CA LEU A 28 -7.38 10.23 -2.41
C LEU A 28 -8.14 11.20 -1.50
N ILE A 29 -7.46 11.99 -0.67
CA ILE A 29 -8.12 12.99 0.19
C ILE A 29 -8.49 14.23 -0.61
N VAL A 30 -7.56 14.79 -1.38
CA VAL A 30 -7.77 16.03 -2.14
C VAL A 30 -8.81 15.83 -3.23
N ASP A 31 -8.73 14.71 -3.94
CA ASP A 31 -9.59 14.39 -5.09
C ASP A 31 -10.69 13.37 -4.72
N ALA A 32 -11.08 13.30 -3.44
CA ALA A 32 -12.02 12.28 -2.94
C ALA A 32 -13.35 12.25 -3.71
N ALA A 33 -13.92 13.41 -4.01
CA ALA A 33 -15.19 13.53 -4.73
C ALA A 33 -15.10 13.07 -6.20
N PRO A 34 -14.18 13.60 -7.03
CA PRO A 34 -14.03 13.12 -8.41
C PRO A 34 -13.57 11.66 -8.48
N LEU A 35 -12.74 11.18 -7.55
CA LEU A 35 -12.32 9.78 -7.54
C LEU A 35 -13.47 8.84 -7.15
N ALA A 36 -14.34 9.23 -6.21
CA ALA A 36 -15.51 8.45 -5.87
C ALA A 36 -16.43 8.24 -7.08
N SER A 37 -16.72 9.31 -7.84
CA SER A 37 -17.57 9.22 -9.04
C SER A 37 -16.93 8.39 -10.16
N LEU A 38 -15.60 8.41 -10.27
CA LEU A 38 -14.87 7.54 -11.19
C LEU A 38 -14.91 6.06 -10.75
N VAL A 39 -14.88 5.76 -9.46
CA VAL A 39 -14.87 4.37 -8.97
C VAL A 39 -16.26 3.74 -9.07
N SER A 40 -17.30 4.44 -8.60
CA SER A 40 -18.66 3.90 -8.53
C SER A 40 -19.70 5.01 -8.31
N PRO A 41 -20.90 4.93 -8.92
CA PRO A 41 -21.97 5.88 -8.67
C PRO A 41 -22.52 5.85 -7.23
N VAL A 42 -22.23 4.78 -6.47
CA VAL A 42 -22.77 4.59 -5.10
C VAL A 42 -21.73 4.80 -4.00
N ILE A 43 -20.45 5.00 -4.35
CA ILE A 43 -19.42 5.25 -3.34
C ILE A 43 -19.46 6.71 -2.91
N ALA A 44 -19.61 6.92 -1.60
CA ALA A 44 -19.51 8.26 -1.02
C ALA A 44 -18.06 8.76 -1.03
N PRO A 45 -17.81 10.06 -1.33
CA PRO A 45 -16.48 10.68 -1.26
C PRO A 45 -15.76 10.46 0.07
N GLY A 46 -16.51 10.44 1.18
CA GLY A 46 -15.95 10.18 2.52
C GLY A 46 -15.25 8.83 2.64
N VAL A 47 -15.68 7.81 1.88
CA VAL A 47 -15.02 6.49 1.87
C VAL A 47 -13.64 6.58 1.22
N ILE A 48 -13.54 7.32 0.11
CA ILE A 48 -12.26 7.56 -0.57
C ILE A 48 -11.31 8.37 0.32
N GLY A 49 -11.82 9.42 0.98
CA GLY A 49 -11.04 10.21 1.93
C GLY A 49 -10.56 9.41 3.14
N LEU A 50 -11.38 8.48 3.65
CA LEU A 50 -11.00 7.58 4.74
C LEU A 50 -9.89 6.61 4.29
N LEU A 51 -10.00 6.03 3.10
CA LEU A 51 -8.95 5.20 2.51
C LEU A 51 -7.64 5.99 2.38
N GLY A 52 -7.72 7.23 1.89
CA GLY A 52 -6.57 8.12 1.78
C GLY A 52 -5.92 8.43 3.13
N THR A 53 -6.73 8.67 4.17
CA THR A 53 -6.22 8.86 5.54
C THR A 53 -5.51 7.61 6.06
N GLY A 54 -6.07 6.42 5.79
CA GLY A 54 -5.41 5.15 6.08
C GLY A 54 -4.05 5.02 5.40
N LEU A 55 -3.95 5.38 4.11
CA LEU A 55 -2.68 5.38 3.38
C LEU A 55 -1.68 6.41 3.91
N LEU A 56 -2.12 7.57 4.39
CA LEU A 56 -1.21 8.53 5.03
C LEU A 56 -0.57 7.93 6.29
N LEU A 57 -1.37 7.30 7.15
CA LEU A 57 -0.88 6.62 8.34
C LEU A 57 0.04 5.44 7.99
N TRP A 58 -0.34 4.66 6.98
CA TRP A 58 0.46 3.55 6.46
C TRP A 58 1.81 4.02 5.91
N GLY A 59 1.80 5.11 5.15
CA GLY A 59 3.00 5.74 4.60
C GLY A 59 3.92 6.27 5.69
N ALA A 60 3.37 6.96 6.70
CA ALA A 60 4.12 7.42 7.85
C ALA A 60 4.76 6.26 8.64
N PHE A 61 4.00 5.18 8.88
CA PHE A 61 4.52 3.96 9.50
C PHE A 61 5.73 3.40 8.74
N HIS A 62 5.65 3.32 7.41
CA HIS A 62 6.73 2.83 6.56
C HIS A 62 7.98 3.72 6.64
N LEU A 63 7.81 5.03 6.52
CA LEU A 63 8.93 5.97 6.59
C LEU A 63 9.60 6.00 7.96
N VAL A 64 8.82 5.93 9.04
CA VAL A 64 9.37 5.84 10.41
C VAL A 64 10.12 4.52 10.60
N SER A 65 9.53 3.40 10.19
CA SER A 65 10.16 2.08 10.26
C SER A 65 11.44 1.98 9.43
N ALA A 66 11.57 2.77 8.37
CA ALA A 66 12.76 2.78 7.53
C ALA A 66 13.94 3.60 8.09
N ARG A 67 13.77 4.30 9.22
CA ARG A 67 14.84 5.10 9.85
C ARG A 67 15.83 4.22 10.61
N LYS A 68 16.95 4.82 11.04
CA LYS A 68 17.92 4.29 12.03
C LYS A 68 18.23 2.78 11.90
N GLY A 69 18.80 2.36 10.77
CA GLY A 69 19.21 0.96 10.53
C GLY A 69 18.18 0.12 9.77
N GLY A 70 16.95 0.61 9.63
CA GLY A 70 15.90 0.00 8.82
C GLY A 70 14.83 -0.75 9.63
N PRO A 71 13.86 -1.38 8.94
CA PRO A 71 12.69 -1.95 9.60
C PRO A 71 13.04 -3.13 10.49
N SER A 72 12.46 -3.14 11.69
CA SER A 72 12.53 -4.27 12.62
C SER A 72 11.73 -5.46 12.10
N ALA A 73 11.99 -6.67 12.64
CA ALA A 73 11.25 -7.87 12.24
C ALA A 73 9.72 -7.75 12.45
N PRO A 74 9.21 -7.21 13.58
CA PRO A 74 7.78 -6.98 13.73
C PRO A 74 7.22 -5.99 12.70
N ALA A 75 7.91 -4.88 12.42
CA ALA A 75 7.47 -3.91 11.43
C ALA A 75 7.40 -4.52 10.03
N ALA A 76 8.41 -5.33 9.65
CA ALA A 76 8.41 -6.09 8.40
C ALA A 76 7.20 -7.03 8.29
N ARG A 77 6.88 -7.77 9.35
CA ARG A 77 5.73 -8.69 9.38
C ARG A 77 4.39 -7.96 9.28
N ILE A 78 4.22 -6.86 10.03
CA ILE A 78 3.00 -6.05 9.98
C ILE A 78 2.78 -5.49 8.58
N SER A 79 3.84 -4.94 7.98
CA SER A 79 3.80 -4.40 6.62
C SER A 79 3.42 -5.46 5.59
N ILE A 80 4.06 -6.63 5.62
CA ILE A 80 3.75 -7.75 4.73
C ILE A 80 2.30 -8.23 4.92
N ALA A 81 1.84 -8.37 6.17
CA ALA A 81 0.46 -8.78 6.46
C ALA A 81 -0.55 -7.74 5.96
N GLY A 82 -0.24 -6.45 6.09
CA GLY A 82 -1.07 -5.37 5.56
C GLY A 82 -1.17 -5.41 4.04
N ASP A 83 -0.07 -5.64 3.33
CA ASP A 83 -0.11 -5.79 1.87
C ASP A 83 -0.96 -7.00 1.45
N ILE A 84 -0.82 -8.14 2.15
CA ILE A 84 -1.66 -9.33 1.88
C ILE A 84 -3.13 -9.01 2.12
N LEU A 85 -3.46 -8.34 3.24
CA LEU A 85 -4.82 -7.93 3.55
C LEU A 85 -5.39 -6.99 2.47
N TRP A 86 -4.56 -6.07 1.95
CA TRP A 86 -4.95 -5.19 0.85
C TRP A 86 -5.31 -5.97 -0.41
N GLN A 87 -4.52 -7.00 -0.77
CA GLN A 87 -4.84 -7.85 -1.91
C GLN A 87 -6.15 -8.61 -1.71
N VAL A 88 -6.36 -9.19 -0.53
CA VAL A 88 -7.60 -9.92 -0.21
C VAL A 88 -8.81 -8.98 -0.24
N ALA A 89 -8.72 -7.80 0.37
CA ALA A 89 -9.79 -6.81 0.35
C ALA A 89 -10.11 -6.33 -1.08
N SER A 90 -9.09 -6.10 -1.91
CA SER A 90 -9.27 -5.70 -3.30
C SER A 90 -9.95 -6.79 -4.12
N LEU A 91 -9.54 -8.05 -3.95
CA LEU A 91 -10.20 -9.20 -4.58
C LEU A 91 -11.65 -9.36 -4.12
N ALA A 92 -11.92 -9.17 -2.82
CA ALA A 92 -13.28 -9.23 -2.29
C ALA A 92 -14.18 -8.14 -2.89
N ILE A 93 -13.67 -6.90 -3.03
CA ILE A 93 -14.39 -5.81 -3.72
C ILE A 93 -14.68 -6.21 -5.17
N LEU A 94 -13.68 -6.71 -5.91
CA LEU A 94 -13.87 -7.13 -7.30
C LEU A 94 -14.80 -8.32 -7.45
N ALA A 95 -14.88 -9.24 -6.48
CA ALA A 95 -15.76 -10.39 -6.54
C ALA A 95 -17.21 -10.06 -6.14
N LEU A 96 -17.38 -9.20 -5.12
CA LEU A 96 -18.69 -8.96 -4.48
C LEU A 96 -19.37 -7.67 -4.95
N ALA A 97 -18.60 -6.67 -5.39
CA ALA A 97 -19.12 -5.36 -5.76
C ALA A 97 -18.90 -5.02 -7.25
N TYR A 98 -18.46 -5.98 -8.08
CA TYR A 98 -18.15 -5.76 -9.50
C TYR A 98 -19.22 -4.98 -10.26
N ALA A 99 -20.49 -5.39 -10.11
CA ALA A 99 -21.63 -4.78 -10.81
C ALA A 99 -21.88 -3.32 -10.42
N SER A 100 -21.37 -2.89 -9.26
CA SER A 100 -21.48 -1.53 -8.75
C SER A 100 -20.28 -0.66 -9.12
N LEU A 101 -19.22 -1.23 -9.71
CA LEU A 101 -18.02 -0.49 -10.14
C LEU A 101 -18.16 -0.01 -11.57
N THR A 102 -17.56 1.13 -11.87
CA THR A 102 -17.33 1.52 -13.27
C THR A 102 -16.12 0.74 -13.81
N ALA A 103 -15.96 0.71 -15.14
CA ALA A 103 -14.77 0.14 -15.77
C ALA A 103 -13.47 0.84 -15.30
N ILE A 104 -13.52 2.17 -15.09
CA ILE A 104 -12.40 2.94 -14.56
C ILE A 104 -12.11 2.53 -13.12
N GLY A 105 -13.14 2.36 -12.29
CA GLY A 105 -13.02 1.88 -10.91
C GLY A 105 -12.35 0.52 -10.81
N VAL A 106 -12.75 -0.43 -11.66
CA VAL A 106 -12.08 -1.74 -11.78
C VAL A 106 -10.61 -1.56 -12.16
N GLY A 107 -10.31 -0.73 -13.16
CA GLY A 107 -8.94 -0.44 -13.59
C GLY A 107 -8.08 0.15 -12.47
N LEU A 108 -8.62 1.09 -11.70
CA LEU A 108 -7.93 1.71 -10.56
C LEU A 108 -7.63 0.68 -9.45
N ILE A 109 -8.58 -0.18 -9.12
CA ILE A 109 -8.39 -1.24 -8.12
C ILE A 109 -7.29 -2.21 -8.58
N VAL A 110 -7.34 -2.66 -9.84
CA VAL A 110 -6.32 -3.57 -10.40
C VAL A 110 -4.94 -2.90 -10.43
N ALA A 111 -4.85 -1.64 -10.82
CA ALA A 111 -3.59 -0.89 -10.81
C ALA A 111 -3.00 -0.80 -9.39
N ALA A 112 -3.84 -0.50 -8.40
CA ALA A 112 -3.43 -0.47 -6.99
C ALA A 112 -2.97 -1.87 -6.51
N MET A 113 -3.69 -2.93 -6.89
CA MET A 113 -3.31 -4.31 -6.56
C MET A 113 -1.95 -4.70 -7.12
N VAL A 114 -1.63 -4.29 -8.36
CA VAL A 114 -0.31 -4.56 -8.95
C VAL A 114 0.79 -3.82 -8.19
N GLY A 115 0.60 -2.53 -7.91
CA GLY A 115 1.58 -1.76 -7.15
C GLY A 115 1.84 -2.32 -5.74
N VAL A 116 0.78 -2.72 -5.03
CA VAL A 116 0.91 -3.35 -3.71
C VAL A 116 1.54 -4.74 -3.80
N ALA A 117 1.24 -5.53 -4.85
CA ALA A 117 1.90 -6.82 -5.07
C ALA A 117 3.41 -6.67 -5.29
N ASP A 118 3.85 -5.64 -6.02
CA ASP A 118 5.27 -5.35 -6.21
C ASP A 118 5.95 -5.02 -4.88
N PHE A 119 5.32 -4.19 -4.02
CA PHE A 119 5.86 -3.92 -2.69
C PHE A 119 5.92 -5.17 -1.82
N LEU A 120 4.86 -5.99 -1.82
CA LEU A 120 4.83 -7.26 -1.11
C LEU A 120 5.99 -8.17 -1.55
N PHE A 121 6.17 -8.33 -2.87
CA PHE A 121 7.25 -9.13 -3.43
C PHE A 121 8.63 -8.62 -2.99
N LEU A 122 8.87 -7.31 -3.09
CA LEU A 122 10.13 -6.70 -2.70
C LEU A 122 10.39 -6.83 -1.19
N LYS A 123 9.36 -6.71 -0.35
CA LYS A 123 9.47 -6.89 1.10
C LYS A 123 9.75 -8.35 1.46
N LEU A 124 9.07 -9.32 0.84
CA LEU A 124 9.35 -10.75 1.06
C LEU A 124 10.78 -11.11 0.67
N LYS A 125 11.23 -10.67 -0.51
CA LYS A 125 12.62 -10.87 -0.97
C LYS A 125 13.61 -10.20 -0.04
N GLY A 126 13.34 -8.95 0.35
CA GLY A 126 14.20 -8.20 1.27
C GLY A 126 14.27 -8.81 2.66
N ALA A 127 13.15 -9.31 3.19
CA ALA A 127 13.06 -9.97 4.50
C ALA A 127 13.88 -11.28 4.52
N ALA A 128 13.78 -12.08 3.47
CA ALA A 128 14.57 -13.30 3.32
C ALA A 128 16.08 -13.02 3.31
N GLN A 129 16.52 -11.96 2.63
CA GLN A 129 17.94 -11.55 2.57
C GLN A 129 18.52 -11.15 3.93
N VAL A 130 17.70 -10.60 4.82
CA VAL A 130 18.12 -10.16 6.17
C VAL A 130 17.77 -11.16 7.26
N GLY A 131 17.37 -12.39 6.90
CA GLY A 131 17.10 -13.47 7.84
C GLY A 131 15.80 -13.35 8.64
N ILE A 132 14.88 -12.45 8.26
CA ILE A 132 13.57 -12.35 8.89
C ILE A 132 12.68 -13.48 8.35
N ARG A 133 12.44 -14.49 9.18
CA ARG A 133 11.49 -15.56 8.87
C ARG A 133 10.04 -15.13 9.16
N PRO A 134 9.05 -15.58 8.37
CA PRO A 134 7.64 -15.45 8.71
C PRO A 134 7.39 -16.00 10.12
N ALA A 135 6.44 -15.41 10.86
CA ALA A 135 5.98 -16.02 12.09
C ALA A 135 5.34 -17.38 11.73
N THR A 136 5.88 -18.45 12.28
CA THR A 136 5.32 -19.81 12.22
C THR A 136 4.09 -19.90 13.11
#